data_AF-A0A255SGV7-F1
#
_entry.id   AF-A0A255SGV7-F1
#
_cell.length_a   1.000
_cell.length_b   1.000
_cell.length_c   1.000
_cell.angle_alpha   90.00
_cell.angle_beta   90.00
_cell.angle_gamma   90.00
#
_symmetry.space_group_name_H-M   'P 1'
#
loop_
_entity.id
_entity.type
_entity.pdbx_description
1 polymer ?
#
loop_
_entity_poly.entity_id
_entity_poly.type
_entity_poly.pdbx_seq_one_letter_code
_entity_poly.pdbx_strand_id
1 'polypeptide(L)'
;MDDTLVKTNKHNNIGNRSDLNSVIPVTTGAMASGNGWQSVKFGKLATGRYIALQCFDTQDGTPLSVAEIYLRDVNGQRIARDQWQVKYANSENENGNHTGDKAFDLQESTYWQTEESAEMPHLLVISLMFSYSEEEL
;
A
#
# COMPACT_ATOMS: atom_id res chain seq x y z
N MET A 1 -14.45 11.76 -31.96
CA MET A 1 -13.49 12.25 -30.95
C MET A 1 -12.77 11.01 -30.46
N ASP A 2 -11.45 11.08 -30.54
CA ASP A 2 -10.52 9.97 -30.35
C ASP A 2 -10.46 9.59 -28.86
N ASP A 3 -11.06 8.44 -28.53
CA ASP A 3 -11.10 7.86 -27.19
C ASP A 3 -9.79 7.09 -26.98
N THR A 4 -8.68 7.82 -26.90
CA THR A 4 -7.40 7.24 -26.51
C THR A 4 -7.50 6.84 -25.05
N LEU A 5 -7.59 5.53 -24.80
CA LEU A 5 -7.40 4.92 -23.49
C LEU A 5 -6.06 5.37 -22.92
N VAL A 6 -6.06 6.45 -22.14
CA VAL A 6 -4.91 6.84 -21.34
C VAL A 6 -4.74 5.72 -20.31
N LYS A 7 -3.73 4.88 -20.50
CA LYS A 7 -3.35 3.87 -19.52
C LYS A 7 -2.95 4.61 -18.26
N THR A 8 -3.85 4.65 -17.27
CA THR A 8 -3.56 5.23 -15.96
C THR A 8 -2.47 4.39 -15.28
N ASN A 9 -1.57 5.05 -14.56
CA ASN A 9 -0.59 4.39 -13.70
C ASN A 9 -1.21 3.91 -12.38
N LYS A 10 -2.51 4.13 -12.18
CA LYS A 10 -3.22 3.75 -10.97
C LYS A 10 -3.36 2.25 -10.81
N HIS A 11 -3.28 1.79 -9.57
CA HIS A 11 -3.46 0.42 -9.15
C HIS A 11 -4.88 0.16 -8.62
N ASN A 12 -5.89 0.84 -9.17
CA ASN A 12 -7.26 0.85 -8.62
C ASN A 12 -8.25 -0.10 -9.33
N ASN A 13 -7.76 -1.02 -10.16
CA ASN A 13 -8.61 -2.02 -10.80
C ASN A 13 -9.34 -2.85 -9.72
N ILE A 14 -10.68 -2.76 -9.70
CA ILE A 14 -11.53 -3.43 -8.70
C ILE A 14 -11.37 -4.95 -8.71
N GLY A 15 -11.04 -5.56 -9.86
CA GLY A 15 -10.75 -7.00 -9.94
C GLY A 15 -9.51 -7.43 -9.14
N ASN A 16 -8.62 -6.49 -8.79
CA ASN A 16 -7.45 -6.74 -7.95
C ASN A 16 -7.69 -6.44 -6.46
N ARG A 17 -8.83 -5.85 -6.09
CA ARG A 17 -9.14 -5.52 -4.69
C ARG A 17 -9.33 -6.80 -3.89
N SER A 18 -8.49 -6.99 -2.87
CA SER A 18 -8.64 -8.12 -1.94
C SER A 18 -9.91 -7.97 -1.11
N ASP A 19 -10.71 -9.04 -1.01
CA ASP A 19 -11.81 -9.12 -0.05
C ASP A 19 -11.25 -9.38 1.35
N LEU A 20 -11.37 -8.39 2.24
CA LEU A 20 -10.86 -8.46 3.60
C LEU A 20 -11.95 -8.82 4.63
N ASN A 21 -13.22 -9.00 4.22
CA ASN A 21 -14.33 -9.18 5.16
C ASN A 21 -14.21 -10.40 6.07
N SER A 22 -13.49 -11.44 5.62
CA SER A 22 -13.24 -12.66 6.39
C SER A 22 -11.80 -12.76 6.92
N VAL A 23 -10.97 -11.74 6.70
CA VAL A 23 -9.56 -11.76 7.09
C VAL A 23 -9.42 -11.20 8.51
N ILE A 24 -8.77 -11.96 9.39
CA ILE A 24 -8.40 -11.49 10.73
C ILE A 24 -7.11 -10.66 10.59
N PRO A 25 -7.10 -9.36 10.95
CA PRO A 25 -5.89 -8.55 10.89
C PRO A 25 -4.75 -9.15 11.71
N VAL A 26 -3.54 -9.16 11.15
CA VAL A 26 -2.33 -9.60 11.88
C VAL A 26 -2.05 -8.67 13.08
N THR A 27 -2.34 -7.38 12.91
CA THR A 27 -2.25 -6.36 13.95
C THR A 27 -3.23 -5.24 13.64
N THR A 28 -3.63 -4.49 14.67
CA THR A 28 -4.41 -3.25 14.56
C THR A 28 -3.82 -2.23 15.54
N GLY A 29 -3.99 -0.95 15.26
CA GLY A 29 -3.49 0.10 16.14
C GLY A 29 -3.58 1.49 15.52
N ALA A 30 -3.00 2.47 16.21
CA ALA A 30 -2.87 3.84 15.74
C ALA A 30 -1.39 4.23 15.70
N MET A 31 -1.00 4.97 14.68
CA MET A 31 0.32 5.58 14.57
C MET A 31 0.34 6.87 15.39
N ALA A 32 1.46 7.20 16.02
CA ALA A 32 1.64 8.48 16.69
C ALA A 32 1.66 9.62 15.66
N SER A 33 1.21 10.81 16.06
CA SER A 33 1.31 12.02 15.24
C SER A 33 2.76 12.46 15.04
N GLY A 34 3.04 13.09 13.91
CA GLY A 34 4.34 13.68 13.60
C GLY A 34 5.20 12.86 12.66
N ASN A 35 6.38 13.40 12.33
CA ASN A 35 7.28 12.82 11.34
C ASN A 35 8.17 11.73 11.94
N GLY A 36 8.65 10.85 11.07
CA GLY A 36 9.69 9.87 11.39
C GLY A 36 9.22 8.43 11.46
N TRP A 37 10.19 7.53 11.50
CA TRP A 37 9.96 6.10 11.51
C TRP A 37 9.23 5.62 12.76
N GLN A 38 8.17 4.84 12.55
CA GLN A 38 7.46 4.12 13.60
C GLN A 38 7.51 2.62 13.32
N SER A 39 7.47 1.80 14.38
CA SER A 39 7.55 0.34 14.26
C SER A 39 6.37 -0.32 14.96
N VAL A 40 5.67 -1.19 14.24
CA VAL A 40 4.59 -2.03 14.78
C VAL A 40 5.10 -3.45 14.93
N LYS A 41 5.07 -3.99 16.15
CA LYS A 41 5.38 -5.40 16.40
C LYS A 41 4.11 -6.24 16.32
N PHE A 42 4.14 -7.32 15.56
CA PHE A 42 3.04 -8.28 15.54
C PHE A 42 3.04 -9.10 16.82
N GLY A 43 1.86 -9.33 17.41
CA GLY A 43 1.71 -10.15 18.61
C GLY A 43 1.97 -11.65 18.38
N LYS A 44 2.03 -12.07 17.12
CA LYS A 44 2.36 -13.42 16.67
C LYS A 44 3.08 -13.38 15.33
N LEU A 45 3.81 -14.45 15.02
CA LEU A 45 4.38 -14.63 13.69
C LEU A 45 3.27 -14.73 12.64
N ALA A 46 3.50 -14.16 11.47
CA ALA A 46 2.59 -14.20 10.33
C ALA A 46 3.37 -14.62 9.08
N THR A 47 2.71 -15.40 8.22
CA THR A 47 3.22 -15.82 6.92
C THR A 47 2.22 -15.37 5.87
N GLY A 48 2.71 -14.81 4.77
CA GLY A 48 1.86 -14.37 3.66
C GLY A 48 2.66 -13.95 2.45
N ARG A 49 2.01 -13.99 1.27
CA ARG A 49 2.56 -13.43 0.01
C ARG A 49 2.21 -11.96 -0.16
N TYR A 50 1.24 -11.44 0.59
CA TYR A 50 0.74 -10.08 0.47
C TYR A 50 0.78 -9.38 1.82
N ILE A 51 0.96 -8.06 1.79
CA ILE A 51 0.59 -7.17 2.88
C ILE A 51 -0.59 -6.31 2.42
N ALA A 52 -1.61 -6.22 3.27
CA ALA A 52 -2.70 -5.27 3.13
C ALA A 52 -2.59 -4.25 4.27
N LEU A 53 -2.33 -2.98 3.93
CA LEU A 53 -2.40 -1.87 4.86
C LEU A 53 -3.76 -1.19 4.68
N GLN A 54 -4.64 -1.37 5.67
CA GLN A 54 -5.95 -0.71 5.70
C GLN A 54 -5.94 0.40 6.75
N CYS A 55 -6.30 1.61 6.33
CA CYS A 55 -6.37 2.79 7.17
C CYS A 55 -7.83 3.23 7.26
N PHE A 56 -8.29 3.48 8.49
CA PHE A 56 -9.67 3.86 8.77
C PHE A 56 -9.81 5.35 9.12
N ASP A 57 -8.71 6.02 9.44
CA ASP A 57 -8.71 7.42 9.85
C ASP A 57 -7.31 8.05 9.72
N THR A 58 -7.23 9.37 9.53
CA THR A 58 -5.99 10.16 9.51
C THR A 58 -5.96 11.18 10.65
N GLN A 59 -4.76 11.61 11.05
CA GLN A 59 -4.57 12.41 12.27
C GLN A 59 -5.22 13.81 12.20
N ASP A 60 -5.25 14.43 11.02
CA ASP A 60 -5.67 15.81 10.81
C ASP A 60 -6.67 15.95 9.64
N GLY A 61 -7.28 14.83 9.22
CA GLY A 61 -8.21 14.80 8.08
C GLY A 61 -7.54 15.05 6.73
N THR A 62 -6.20 15.08 6.66
CA THR A 62 -5.47 15.14 5.39
C THR A 62 -5.48 13.78 4.68
N PRO A 63 -5.20 13.76 3.35
CA PRO A 63 -5.07 12.50 2.63
C PRO A 63 -4.03 11.59 3.26
N LEU A 64 -4.33 10.30 3.36
CA LEU A 64 -3.37 9.33 3.87
C LEU A 64 -2.12 9.36 3.00
N SER A 65 -0.96 9.43 3.65
CA SER A 65 0.33 9.37 2.98
C SER A 65 1.27 8.38 3.66
N VAL A 66 1.98 7.57 2.89
CA VAL A 66 2.95 6.59 3.38
C VAL A 66 4.24 6.73 2.56
N ALA A 67 5.30 7.21 3.21
CA ALA A 67 6.61 7.36 2.59
C ALA A 67 7.29 6.00 2.39
N GLU A 68 7.40 5.18 3.43
CA GLU A 68 8.11 3.90 3.31
C GLU A 68 7.55 2.81 4.24
N ILE A 69 7.52 1.58 3.73
CA ILE A 69 7.13 0.36 4.43
C ILE A 69 8.31 -0.62 4.42
N TYR A 70 8.78 -1.00 5.60
CA TYR A 70 9.66 -2.15 5.77
C TYR A 70 8.93 -3.27 6.51
N LEU A 71 9.14 -4.50 6.04
CA LEU A 71 8.80 -5.70 6.78
C LEU A 71 10.06 -6.36 7.30
N ARG A 72 9.97 -6.97 8.48
CA ARG A 72 11.07 -7.71 9.10
C ARG A 72 10.68 -9.16 9.30
N ASP A 73 11.64 -10.05 9.09
CA ASP A 73 11.49 -11.48 9.36
C ASP A 73 11.58 -11.80 10.86
N VAL A 74 11.53 -13.10 11.19
CA VAL A 74 11.63 -13.61 12.57
C VAL A 74 12.97 -13.29 13.25
N ASN A 75 14.01 -12.99 12.46
CA ASN A 75 15.34 -12.61 12.94
C ASN A 75 15.49 -11.08 13.04
N GLY A 76 14.46 -10.32 12.70
CA GLY A 76 14.48 -8.86 12.67
C GLY A 76 15.16 -8.25 11.44
N GLN A 77 15.52 -9.08 10.44
CA GLN A 77 16.12 -8.65 9.19
C GLN A 77 15.05 -8.13 8.23
N ARG A 78 15.35 -7.07 7.47
CA ARG A 78 14.43 -6.55 6.45
C ARG A 78 14.18 -7.59 5.36
N ILE A 79 12.92 -7.80 5.02
CA ILE A 79 12.52 -8.60 3.86
C ILE A 79 12.92 -7.81 2.60
N ALA A 80 13.57 -8.49 1.66
CA ALA A 80 13.94 -7.91 0.37
C ALA A 80 12.70 -7.48 -0.42
N ARG A 81 12.81 -6.35 -1.13
CA ARG A 81 11.69 -5.70 -1.82
C ARG A 81 11.83 -5.64 -3.34
N ASP A 82 12.89 -6.23 -3.88
CA ASP A 82 13.18 -6.28 -5.31
C ASP A 82 12.07 -6.98 -6.12
N GLN A 83 11.29 -7.84 -5.45
CA GLN A 83 10.16 -8.55 -6.04
C GLN A 83 8.79 -7.95 -5.63
N TRP A 84 8.77 -6.83 -4.90
CA TRP A 84 7.51 -6.27 -4.44
C TRP A 84 6.77 -5.54 -5.56
N GLN A 85 5.44 -5.65 -5.55
CA GLN A 85 4.57 -5.01 -6.53
C GLN A 85 3.30 -4.50 -5.86
N VAL A 86 2.82 -3.32 -6.25
CA VAL A 86 1.48 -2.89 -5.86
C VAL A 86 0.47 -3.77 -6.58
N LYS A 87 -0.31 -4.53 -5.80
CA LYS A 87 -1.42 -5.31 -6.32
C LYS A 87 -2.67 -4.45 -6.45
N TYR A 88 -2.92 -3.58 -5.47
CA TYR A 88 -4.07 -2.70 -5.45
C TYR A 88 -3.83 -1.47 -4.57
N ALA A 89 -4.34 -0.31 -5.00
CA ALA A 89 -4.51 0.88 -4.17
C ALA A 89 -5.92 1.43 -4.41
N ASN A 90 -6.70 1.71 -3.36
CA ASN A 90 -8.07 2.20 -3.55
C ASN A 90 -8.11 3.60 -4.17
N SER A 91 -7.10 4.43 -3.88
CA SER A 91 -6.94 5.77 -4.41
C SER A 91 -5.46 6.15 -4.43
N GLU A 92 -5.07 6.91 -5.44
CA GLU A 92 -3.74 7.46 -5.65
C GLU A 92 -3.88 8.87 -6.23
N ASN A 93 -3.19 9.83 -5.64
CA ASN A 93 -3.20 11.21 -6.12
C ASN A 93 -2.32 11.34 -7.39
N GLU A 94 -2.96 11.61 -8.53
CA GLU A 94 -2.29 11.82 -9.82
C GLU A 94 -1.66 13.21 -9.96
N ASN A 95 -1.97 14.15 -9.07
CA ASN A 95 -1.28 15.45 -9.00
C ASN A 95 0.06 15.29 -8.28
N GLY A 96 1.01 14.64 -8.96
CA GLY A 96 2.33 14.33 -8.43
C GLY A 96 2.71 12.88 -8.69
N ASN A 97 3.81 12.45 -8.09
CA ASN A 97 4.30 11.08 -8.20
C ASN A 97 3.97 10.32 -6.92
N HIS A 98 2.68 10.02 -6.70
CA HIS A 98 2.13 9.51 -5.44
C HIS A 98 1.47 8.13 -5.54
N THR A 99 1.96 7.30 -6.45
CA THR A 99 1.52 5.92 -6.64
C THR A 99 1.98 5.00 -5.50
N GLY A 100 1.32 3.86 -5.32
CA GLY A 100 1.55 2.91 -4.23
C GLY A 100 2.97 2.36 -4.15
N ASP A 101 3.70 2.31 -5.27
CA ASP A 101 5.09 1.85 -5.32
C ASP A 101 6.05 2.79 -4.57
N LYS A 102 5.65 4.06 -4.40
CA LYS A 102 6.37 5.03 -3.61
C LYS A 102 6.38 4.73 -2.12
N ALA A 103 5.54 3.82 -1.64
CA ALA A 103 5.60 3.35 -0.27
C ALA A 103 6.76 2.35 -0.02
N PHE A 104 7.55 1.97 -1.04
CA PHE A 104 8.65 1.03 -0.87
C PHE A 104 9.80 1.20 -1.89
N ASP A 105 9.98 2.40 -2.44
CA ASP A 105 10.97 2.70 -3.49
C ASP A 105 12.39 3.02 -2.94
N LEU A 106 12.58 2.98 -1.62
CA LEU A 106 13.81 3.35 -0.89
C LEU A 106 14.07 4.87 -0.85
N GLN A 107 13.06 5.71 -1.02
CA GLN A 107 13.22 7.14 -1.04
C GLN A 107 12.23 7.84 -0.09
N GLU A 108 12.71 8.24 1.10
CA GLU A 108 11.86 8.88 2.13
C GLU A 108 11.23 10.23 1.72
N SER A 109 11.67 10.82 0.59
CA SER A 109 11.11 12.06 0.03
C SER A 109 9.93 11.82 -0.91
N THR A 110 9.68 10.58 -1.34
CA THR A 110 8.53 10.16 -2.12
C THR A 110 7.55 9.41 -1.21
N TYR A 111 6.28 9.34 -1.61
CA TYR A 111 5.24 8.74 -0.80
C TYR A 111 4.03 8.36 -1.63
N TRP A 112 3.38 7.25 -1.29
CA TRP A 112 2.02 6.98 -1.71
C TRP A 112 1.09 7.97 -1.03
N GLN A 113 0.13 8.55 -1.75
CA GLN A 113 -0.91 9.41 -1.18
C GLN A 113 -2.26 9.14 -1.85
N THR A 114 -3.34 9.15 -1.07
CA THR A 114 -4.71 9.08 -1.61
C THR A 114 -5.18 10.42 -2.16
N GLU A 115 -6.16 10.43 -3.04
CA GLU A 115 -6.82 11.69 -3.45
C GLU A 115 -7.56 12.32 -2.26
N GLU A 116 -7.70 13.65 -2.27
CA GLU A 116 -8.40 14.40 -1.21
C GLU A 116 -9.87 13.99 -1.06
N SER A 117 -10.52 13.65 -2.18
CA SER A 117 -11.92 13.20 -2.21
C SER A 117 -12.10 11.70 -1.95
N ALA A 118 -11.03 10.95 -1.71
CA ALA A 118 -11.13 9.49 -1.55
C ALA A 118 -11.89 9.13 -0.28
N GLU A 119 -12.84 8.20 -0.39
CA GLU A 119 -13.57 7.71 0.77
C GLU A 119 -12.76 6.66 1.56
N MET A 120 -12.90 6.69 2.88
CA MET A 120 -12.38 5.68 3.80
C MET A 120 -13.22 4.39 3.74
N PRO A 121 -12.64 3.21 4.09
CA PRO A 121 -11.25 3.01 4.47
C PRO A 121 -10.31 2.97 3.26
N HIS A 122 -9.11 3.54 3.43
CA HIS A 122 -8.06 3.44 2.43
C HIS A 122 -7.34 2.10 2.50
N LEU A 123 -6.90 1.60 1.35
CA LEU A 123 -6.30 0.27 1.22
C LEU A 123 -5.16 0.31 0.21
N LEU A 124 -3.98 -0.11 0.67
CA LEU A 124 -2.84 -0.49 -0.16
C LEU A 124 -2.55 -1.98 0.01
N VAL A 125 -2.48 -2.72 -1.09
CA VAL A 125 -2.12 -4.14 -1.13
C VAL A 125 -0.84 -4.28 -1.93
N ILE A 126 0.19 -4.85 -1.30
CA ILE A 126 1.48 -5.11 -1.92
C ILE A 126 1.70 -6.63 -1.96
N SER A 127 2.04 -7.14 -3.14
CA SER A 127 2.60 -8.48 -3.30
C SER A 127 4.07 -8.45 -2.91
N LEU A 128 4.52 -9.39 -2.07
CA LEU A 128 5.91 -9.55 -1.64
C LEU A 128 6.74 -10.36 -2.65
N MET A 129 6.13 -10.78 -3.74
CA MET A 129 6.73 -11.58 -4.81
C MET A 129 6.18 -11.11 -6.15
N PHE A 130 6.97 -11.25 -7.21
CA PHE A 130 6.52 -10.94 -8.57
C PHE A 130 5.28 -11.77 -8.93
N SER A 131 4.34 -11.17 -9.65
CA SER A 131 3.22 -11.89 -10.27
C SER A 131 3.13 -11.52 -11.75
N TYR A 132 2.94 -12.52 -12.61
CA TYR A 132 2.51 -12.29 -13.99
C TYR A 132 1.03 -11.93 -13.99
N SER A 133 0.62 -10.93 -14.77
CA SER A 133 -0.79 -10.74 -15.11
C SER A 133 -1.21 -11.81 -16.10
N GLU A 134 -2.37 -12.43 -15.89
CA GLU A 134 -2.93 -13.45 -16.81
C GLU A 134 -3.25 -12.91 -18.22
N GLU A 135 -3.12 -11.61 -18.46
CA GLU A 135 -3.31 -10.98 -19.78
C GLU A 135 -2.07 -11.05 -20.70
N GLU A 136 -0.94 -11.61 -20.23
CA GLU A 136 0.29 -11.78 -21.02
C GLU A 136 0.57 -13.23 -21.44
N LEU A 137 -0.43 -14.13 -21.36
CA LEU A 137 -0.40 -15.51 -21.89
C LEU A 137 -1.55 -15.76 -22.87
#